data_AF-A0AA37K0J4-F1
#
_entry.id   AF-A0AA37K0J4-F1
#
_cell.length_a   1.000
_cell.length_b   1.000
_cell.length_c   1.000
_cell.angle_alpha   90.00
_cell.angle_beta   90.00
_cell.angle_gamma   90.00
#
_symmetry.space_group_name_H-M   'P 1'
#
loop_
_entity.id
_entity.type
_entity.pdbx_description
1 polymer ?
#
loop_
_entity_poly.entity_id
_entity_poly.type
_entity_poly.pdbx_seq_one_letter_code
_entity_poly.pdbx_strand_id
1 'polypeptide(L)'
;MKELFDPNGHLTDDAFGALLRDEPLDEMERLEISEHLSFCDRCVERYAALLDGSELLSPPEPVAPPVFRRIRERARKLFVNKYATAAAAACFAIMFWNIGLFNVDVQNDHGKILDALANGAATFSERTTQFTDNLSETLDKILQSLKIERGSQHEKE
;
A
#
# COMPACT_ATOMS: atom_id res chain seq x y z
N MET A 1 -32.50 24.90 -30.90
CA MET A 1 -31.10 24.44 -30.90
C MET A 1 -30.36 25.44 -30.03
N LYS A 2 -29.93 25.03 -28.82
CA LYS A 2 -29.14 25.92 -27.94
C LYS A 2 -27.74 26.02 -28.55
N GLU A 3 -27.15 27.20 -28.56
CA GLU A 3 -25.75 27.38 -28.96
C GLU A 3 -24.87 26.86 -27.81
N LEU A 4 -24.33 25.65 -27.98
CA LEU A 4 -23.48 25.00 -26.95
C LEU A 4 -22.07 25.57 -26.92
N PHE A 5 -21.61 26.10 -28.05
CA PHE A 5 -20.26 26.63 -28.23
C PHE A 5 -20.30 28.13 -28.53
N ASP A 6 -19.37 28.86 -27.92
CA ASP A 6 -19.15 30.26 -28.21
C ASP A 6 -18.36 30.43 -29.54
N PRO A 7 -18.25 31.66 -30.08
CA PRO A 7 -17.47 31.92 -31.29
C PRO A 7 -15.97 31.60 -31.16
N ASN A 8 -15.47 31.40 -29.94
CA ASN A 8 -14.09 31.03 -29.66
C ASN A 8 -13.90 29.49 -29.60
N GLY A 9 -14.97 28.72 -29.76
CA GLY A 9 -14.97 27.26 -29.70
C GLY A 9 -14.96 26.68 -28.28
N HIS A 10 -15.36 27.44 -27.27
CA HIS A 10 -15.51 26.98 -25.88
C HIS A 10 -16.97 26.81 -25.49
N LEU A 11 -17.23 26.03 -24.45
CA LEU A 11 -18.60 25.85 -23.95
C LEU A 11 -19.19 27.15 -23.41
N THR A 12 -20.45 27.41 -23.75
CA THR A 12 -21.23 28.55 -23.26
C THR A 12 -21.64 28.35 -21.81
N ASP A 13 -21.99 29.44 -21.12
CA ASP A 13 -22.54 29.37 -19.76
C ASP A 13 -23.87 28.61 -19.71
N ASP A 14 -24.65 28.66 -20.80
CA ASP A 14 -25.88 27.89 -20.94
C ASP A 14 -25.60 26.38 -21.03
N ALA A 15 -24.54 25.98 -21.73
CA ALA A 15 -24.10 24.58 -21.81
C ALA A 15 -23.64 24.07 -20.43
N PHE A 16 -22.85 24.84 -19.69
CA PHE A 16 -22.48 24.50 -18.31
C PHE A 16 -23.71 24.44 -17.38
N GLY A 17 -24.64 25.37 -17.53
CA GLY A 17 -25.89 25.39 -16.76
C GLY A 17 -26.78 24.17 -17.03
N ALA A 18 -26.80 23.68 -18.28
CA ALA A 18 -27.52 22.47 -18.65
C ALA A 18 -26.88 21.22 -18.01
N LEU A 19 -25.54 21.13 -18.01
CA LEU A 19 -24.80 20.05 -17.34
C LEU A 19 -25.03 20.03 -15.81
N LEU A 20 -25.00 21.19 -15.16
CA LEU A 20 -25.11 21.29 -13.70
C LEU A 20 -26.54 21.00 -13.20
N ARG A 21 -27.56 21.29 -14.00
CA ARG A 21 -28.96 21.08 -13.66
C ARG A 21 -29.52 19.74 -14.13
N ASP A 22 -28.69 18.91 -14.77
CA ASP A 22 -29.10 17.67 -15.44
C ASP A 22 -30.32 17.91 -16.36
N GLU A 23 -30.29 19.04 -17.08
CA GLU A 23 -31.35 19.38 -18.04
C GLU A 23 -31.32 18.36 -19.18
N PRO A 24 -32.47 17.93 -19.74
CA PRO A 24 -32.48 16.98 -20.84
C PRO A 24 -31.81 17.57 -22.09
N LEU A 25 -30.52 17.26 -22.25
CA LEU A 25 -29.75 17.47 -23.48
C LEU A 25 -29.97 16.29 -24.42
N ASP A 26 -29.96 16.55 -25.73
CA ASP A 26 -29.99 15.50 -26.73
C ASP A 26 -28.73 14.60 -26.62
N GLU A 27 -28.83 13.35 -27.07
CA GLU A 27 -27.71 12.39 -26.97
C GLU A 27 -26.49 12.87 -27.76
N MET A 28 -26.71 13.52 -28.92
CA MET A 28 -25.63 14.10 -29.72
C MET A 28 -24.98 15.28 -29.02
N GLU A 29 -25.78 16.19 -28.47
CA GLU A 29 -25.30 17.36 -27.72
C GLU A 29 -24.46 16.93 -26.49
N ARG A 30 -24.89 15.90 -25.76
CA ARG A 30 -24.13 15.33 -24.64
C ARG A 30 -22.80 14.74 -25.09
N LEU A 31 -22.80 14.03 -26.22
CA LEU A 31 -21.59 13.44 -26.77
C LEU A 31 -20.59 14.55 -27.16
N GLU A 32 -21.03 15.57 -27.88
CA GLU A 32 -20.20 16.71 -28.30
C GLU A 32 -19.58 17.43 -27.10
N ILE A 33 -20.36 17.70 -26.06
CA ILE A 33 -19.85 18.31 -24.82
C ILE A 33 -18.83 17.40 -24.14
N SER A 34 -19.10 16.10 -24.06
CA SER A 34 -18.16 15.14 -23.44
C SER A 34 -16.84 15.05 -24.19
N GLU A 35 -16.88 15.07 -25.53
CA GLU A 35 -15.70 15.06 -26.38
C GLU A 35 -14.90 16.34 -26.18
N HIS A 36 -15.58 17.49 -26.15
CA HIS A 36 -14.93 18.77 -25.91
C HIS A 36 -14.26 18.84 -24.53
N LEU A 37 -14.94 18.37 -23.47
CA LEU A 37 -14.36 18.29 -22.13
C LEU A 37 -13.17 17.32 -22.07
N SER A 38 -13.10 16.29 -22.92
CA SER A 38 -11.92 15.42 -22.97
C SER A 38 -10.68 16.08 -23.60
N PHE A 39 -10.88 17.13 -24.40
CA PHE A 39 -9.81 17.81 -25.17
C PHE A 39 -9.47 19.22 -24.70
N CYS A 40 -10.40 19.93 -24.03
CA CYS A 40 -10.23 21.33 -23.66
C CYS A 40 -10.05 21.52 -22.14
N ASP A 41 -8.79 21.58 -21.70
CA ASP A 41 -8.42 21.78 -20.28
C ASP A 41 -9.11 23.02 -19.66
N ARG A 42 -9.24 24.11 -20.42
CA ARG A 42 -9.89 25.34 -19.96
C ARG A 42 -11.37 25.12 -19.61
N CYS A 43 -12.09 24.37 -20.46
CA CYS A 43 -13.50 24.06 -20.21
C CYS A 43 -13.65 23.09 -19.03
N VAL A 44 -12.71 22.15 -18.87
CA VAL A 44 -12.66 21.23 -17.71
C VAL A 44 -12.40 21.98 -16.42
N GLU A 45 -11.43 22.90 -16.39
CA GLU A 45 -11.12 23.71 -15.21
C GLU A 45 -12.33 24.56 -14.80
N ARG A 46 -12.97 25.22 -15.76
CA ARG A 46 -14.20 26.00 -15.50
C ARG A 46 -15.34 25.11 -15.00
N TYR A 47 -15.53 23.94 -15.60
CA TYR A 47 -16.55 22.98 -15.16
C TYR A 47 -16.29 22.50 -13.73
N ALA A 48 -15.04 22.14 -13.40
CA ALA A 48 -14.65 21.74 -12.06
C ALA A 48 -14.83 22.86 -11.04
N ALA A 49 -14.48 24.11 -11.39
CA ALA A 49 -14.70 25.27 -10.53
C ALA A 49 -16.19 25.52 -10.23
N LEU A 50 -17.07 25.26 -11.20
CA LEU A 50 -18.52 25.34 -10.99
C LEU A 50 -19.06 24.22 -10.10
N LEU A 51 -18.39 23.06 -10.05
CA LEU A 51 -18.73 21.93 -9.18
C LEU A 51 -18.23 22.10 -7.74
N ASP A 52 -17.17 22.87 -7.50
CA ASP A 52 -16.52 23.02 -6.18
C ASP A 52 -17.45 23.56 -5.08
N GLY A 53 -18.54 24.24 -5.46
CA GLY A 53 -19.57 24.74 -4.54
C GLY A 53 -20.83 23.86 -4.41
N SER A 54 -20.87 22.71 -5.09
CA SER A 54 -22.04 21.83 -5.08
C SER A 54 -22.09 20.96 -3.83
N GLU A 55 -23.30 20.74 -3.27
CA GLU A 55 -23.48 19.87 -2.12
C GLU A 55 -23.14 18.42 -2.52
N LEU A 56 -22.04 17.91 -1.95
CA LEU A 56 -21.63 16.53 -2.18
C LEU A 56 -22.68 15.59 -1.59
N LEU A 57 -23.29 14.79 -2.45
CA LEU A 57 -24.19 13.73 -2.01
C LEU A 57 -23.42 12.75 -1.13
N SER A 58 -23.84 12.60 0.12
CA SER A 58 -23.31 11.56 0.98
C SER A 58 -23.81 10.20 0.49
N PRO A 59 -22.93 9.20 0.29
CA PRO A 59 -23.38 7.88 -0.10
C PRO A 59 -24.23 7.24 1.02
N PRO A 60 -25.20 6.37 0.67
CA PRO A 60 -26.06 5.71 1.65
C PRO A 60 -25.28 4.81 2.62
N GLU A 61 -24.14 4.27 2.19
CA GLU A 61 -23.21 3.53 3.02
C GLU A 61 -21.79 4.12 2.90
N PRO A 62 -21.00 4.13 3.99
CA PRO A 62 -19.63 4.64 3.96
C PRO A 62 -18.74 3.75 3.08
N VAL A 63 -18.29 4.30 1.94
CA VAL A 63 -17.44 3.59 0.96
C VAL A 63 -15.95 3.61 1.35
N ALA A 64 -15.54 4.52 2.25
CA ALA A 64 -14.13 4.68 2.62
C ALA A 64 -13.53 3.43 3.31
N PRO A 65 -14.15 2.82 4.35
CA PRO A 65 -13.59 1.64 5.02
C PRO A 65 -13.29 0.46 4.08
N PRO A 66 -14.19 0.02 3.18
CA PRO A 66 -13.88 -1.11 2.29
C PRO A 66 -12.80 -0.77 1.26
N VAL A 67 -12.75 0.47 0.77
CA VAL A 67 -11.70 0.92 -0.16
C VAL A 67 -10.34 0.92 0.51
N PHE A 68 -10.22 1.53 1.69
CA PHE A 68 -8.95 1.54 2.43
C PHE A 68 -8.50 0.14 2.84
N ARG A 69 -9.42 -0.77 3.16
CA ARG A 69 -9.09 -2.18 3.41
C ARG A 69 -8.44 -2.83 2.19
N ARG A 70 -9.05 -2.67 1.00
CA ARG A 70 -8.50 -3.21 -0.27
C ARG A 70 -7.15 -2.59 -0.63
N ILE A 71 -6.99 -1.28 -0.44
CA ILE A 71 -5.72 -0.58 -0.68
C ILE A 71 -4.64 -1.13 0.25
N ARG A 72 -4.94 -1.27 1.55
CA ARG A 72 -3.99 -1.79 2.54
C ARG A 72 -3.57 -3.23 2.26
N GLU A 73 -4.50 -4.08 1.83
CA GLU A 73 -4.21 -5.46 1.43
C GLU A 73 -3.25 -5.50 0.23
N ARG A 74 -3.51 -4.68 -0.80
CA ARG A 74 -2.64 -4.58 -1.98
C ARG A 74 -1.25 -4.04 -1.60
N ALA A 75 -1.20 -2.98 -0.80
CA ALA A 75 0.05 -2.41 -0.31
C ALA A 75 0.86 -3.48 0.45
N ARG A 76 0.24 -4.19 1.40
CA ARG A 76 0.91 -5.24 2.17
C ARG A 76 1.50 -6.33 1.28
N LYS A 77 0.77 -6.79 0.25
CA LYS A 77 1.30 -7.78 -0.71
C LYS A 77 2.52 -7.26 -1.45
N LEU A 78 2.51 -6.01 -1.90
CA LEU A 78 3.67 -5.39 -2.57
C LEU A 78 4.86 -5.25 -1.62
N PHE A 79 4.62 -4.81 -0.37
CA PHE A 79 5.66 -4.74 0.65
C PHE A 79 6.27 -6.11 0.93
N VAL A 80 5.45 -7.13 1.23
CA VAL A 80 5.95 -8.49 1.50
C VAL A 80 6.70 -9.04 0.31
N ASN A 81 6.17 -8.96 -0.92
CA ASN A 81 6.87 -9.48 -2.10
C ASN A 81 8.21 -8.79 -2.34
N LYS A 82 8.31 -7.49 -2.10
CA LYS A 82 9.56 -6.74 -2.29
C LYS A 82 10.61 -7.07 -1.21
N TYR A 83 10.19 -7.19 0.04
CA TYR A 83 11.10 -7.38 1.16
C TYR A 83 11.34 -8.85 1.53
N ALA A 84 10.51 -9.79 1.07
CA ALA A 84 10.67 -11.22 1.35
C ALA A 84 12.00 -11.75 0.82
N THR A 85 12.35 -11.45 -0.44
CA THR A 85 13.61 -11.87 -1.03
C THR A 85 14.81 -11.23 -0.33
N ALA A 86 14.72 -9.93 -0.01
CA ALA A 86 15.79 -9.22 0.71
C ALA A 86 16.00 -9.78 2.12
N ALA A 87 14.92 -10.07 2.84
CA ALA A 87 14.98 -10.68 4.17
C ALA A 87 15.58 -12.10 4.12
N ALA A 88 15.16 -12.92 3.15
CA ALA A 88 15.74 -14.25 2.96
C ALA A 88 17.26 -14.19 2.69
N ALA A 89 17.69 -13.27 1.81
CA ALA A 89 19.11 -13.07 1.53
C ALA A 89 19.90 -12.60 2.77
N ALA A 90 19.34 -11.69 3.56
CA ALA A 90 19.96 -11.24 4.81
C ALA A 90 20.10 -12.40 5.82
N CYS A 91 19.09 -13.24 5.96
CA CYS A 91 19.15 -14.44 6.81
C CYS A 91 20.26 -15.39 6.37
N PHE A 92 20.38 -15.68 5.07
CA PHE A 92 21.47 -16.52 4.55
C PHE A 92 22.84 -15.91 4.76
N ALA A 93 22.99 -14.60 4.55
CA ALA A 93 24.26 -13.91 4.79
C ALA A 93 24.69 -14.02 6.26
N ILE A 94 23.76 -13.77 7.19
CA ILE A 94 24.02 -13.93 8.64
C ILE A 94 24.37 -15.38 8.96
N MET A 95 23.67 -16.34 8.37
CA MET A 95 23.92 -17.76 8.59
C MET A 95 25.31 -18.17 8.11
N PHE A 96 25.69 -17.82 6.88
CA PHE A 96 27.02 -18.13 6.33
C PHE A 96 28.14 -17.43 7.07
N TRP A 97 27.90 -16.20 7.55
CA TRP A 97 28.85 -15.48 8.39
C TRP A 97 29.11 -16.19 9.71
N ASN A 98 28.04 -16.65 10.39
CA ASN A 98 28.18 -17.38 11.65
C ASN A 98 28.81 -18.77 11.49
N ILE A 99 28.58 -19.44 10.35
CA ILE A 99 29.15 -20.76 10.05
C ILE A 99 30.64 -20.65 9.66
N GLY A 100 31.12 -19.48 9.22
CA GLY A 100 32.51 -19.29 8.78
C GLY A 100 32.80 -19.83 7.37
N LEU A 101 31.77 -19.98 6.55
CA LEU A 101 31.86 -20.56 5.19
C LEU A 101 32.79 -19.76 4.25
N PHE A 102 33.01 -18.47 4.51
CA PHE A 102 33.86 -17.60 3.70
C PHE A 102 35.38 -17.77 3.95
N ASN A 103 35.79 -18.58 4.93
CA ASN A 103 37.21 -18.80 5.26
C ASN A 103 37.76 -20.11 4.65
N VAL A 104 36.96 -20.83 3.85
CA VAL A 104 37.35 -22.12 3.27
C VAL A 104 37.77 -21.92 1.81
N ASP A 105 39.02 -22.27 1.49
CA ASP A 105 39.54 -22.29 0.13
C ASP A 105 38.91 -23.45 -0.67
N VAL A 106 38.03 -23.12 -1.61
CA VAL A 106 37.15 -24.07 -2.33
C VAL A 106 37.91 -24.96 -3.33
N GLN A 107 39.17 -24.66 -3.64
CA GLN A 107 39.92 -25.35 -4.70
C GLN A 107 40.54 -26.69 -4.31
N ASN A 108 40.73 -27.03 -3.02
CA ASN A 108 41.54 -28.21 -2.67
C ASN A 108 41.01 -29.12 -1.54
N ASP A 109 39.87 -28.84 -0.89
CA ASP A 109 39.55 -29.57 0.35
C ASP A 109 38.05 -29.72 0.65
N HIS A 110 37.38 -30.63 -0.07
CA HIS A 110 35.96 -30.98 0.16
C HIS A 110 35.68 -31.51 1.58
N GLY A 111 36.70 -32.04 2.28
CA GLY A 111 36.56 -32.51 3.68
C GLY A 111 36.38 -31.36 4.67
N LYS A 112 37.12 -30.25 4.50
CA LYS A 112 37.06 -29.09 5.39
C LYS A 112 35.73 -28.34 5.34
N ILE A 113 35.04 -28.35 4.20
CA ILE A 113 33.70 -27.74 4.08
C ILE A 113 32.69 -28.50 4.94
N LEU A 114 32.73 -29.84 4.92
CA LEU A 114 31.83 -30.68 5.71
C LEU A 114 32.11 -30.54 7.21
N ASP A 115 33.38 -30.45 7.61
CA ASP A 115 33.75 -30.23 9.01
C ASP A 115 33.37 -28.82 9.50
N ALA A 116 33.55 -27.79 8.67
CA ALA A 116 33.11 -26.43 8.99
C ALA A 116 31.57 -26.32 9.09
N LEU A 117 30.83 -27.03 8.22
CA LEU A 117 29.37 -27.11 8.29
C LEU A 117 28.89 -27.90 9.50
N ALA A 118 29.53 -29.03 9.85
CA ALA A 118 29.15 -29.84 11.00
C ALA A 118 29.40 -29.09 12.32
N ASN A 119 30.56 -28.45 12.45
CA ASN A 119 30.89 -27.65 13.64
C ASN A 119 30.07 -26.35 13.71
N GLY A 120 29.83 -25.71 12.55
CA GLY A 120 28.96 -24.55 12.42
C GLY A 120 27.49 -24.87 12.73
N ALA A 121 26.99 -26.03 12.32
CA ALA A 121 25.63 -26.48 12.62
C ALA A 121 25.45 -26.80 14.12
N ALA A 122 26.45 -27.39 14.77
CA ALA A 122 26.42 -27.66 16.21
C ALA A 122 26.39 -26.36 17.04
N THR A 123 27.27 -25.41 16.71
CA THR A 123 27.32 -24.08 17.36
C THR A 123 26.09 -23.23 17.05
N PHE A 124 25.54 -23.33 15.83
CA PHE A 124 24.29 -22.68 15.47
C PHE A 124 23.08 -23.27 16.23
N SER A 125 23.02 -24.59 16.39
CA SER A 125 21.96 -25.25 17.16
C SER A 125 21.92 -24.74 18.60
N GLU A 126 23.08 -24.67 19.26
CA GLU A 126 23.19 -24.16 20.63
C GLU A 126 22.86 -22.66 20.74
N ARG A 127 23.26 -21.84 19.75
CA ARG A 127 22.90 -20.43 19.73
C ARG A 127 21.43 -20.19 19.39
N THR A 128 20.80 -21.07 18.61
CA THR A 128 19.38 -20.97 18.22
C THR A 128 18.46 -21.28 19.38
N THR A 129 18.79 -22.24 20.23
CA THR A 129 18.01 -22.53 21.45
C THR A 129 18.10 -21.36 22.43
N GLN A 130 19.31 -20.86 22.72
CA GLN A 130 19.48 -19.69 23.59
C GLN A 130 18.78 -18.43 23.06
N PHE A 131 18.82 -18.21 21.74
CA PHE A 131 18.11 -17.10 21.12
C PHE A 131 16.59 -17.25 21.19
N THR A 132 16.06 -18.47 21.01
CA THR A 132 14.62 -18.75 21.10
C THR A 132 14.10 -18.50 22.52
N ASP A 133 14.86 -18.93 23.54
CA ASP A 133 14.50 -18.73 24.94
C ASP A 133 14.48 -17.23 25.28
N ASN A 134 15.52 -16.49 24.88
CA ASN A 134 15.58 -15.04 25.07
C ASN A 134 14.47 -14.29 24.31
N LEU A 135 14.13 -14.73 23.09
CA LEU A 135 13.03 -14.15 22.34
C LEU A 135 11.68 -14.40 23.00
N SER A 136 11.42 -15.63 23.48
CA SER A 136 10.18 -15.96 24.16
C SER A 136 9.98 -15.07 25.39
N GLU A 137 11.03 -14.88 26.20
CA GLU A 137 10.96 -14.01 27.36
C GLU A 137 10.67 -12.54 27.00
N THR A 138 11.26 -12.03 25.92
CA THR A 138 11.01 -10.65 25.48
C THR A 138 9.60 -10.48 24.92
N LEU A 139 9.10 -11.46 24.17
CA LEU A 139 7.73 -11.44 23.64
C LEU A 139 6.70 -11.56 24.75
N ASP A 140 6.94 -12.41 25.76
CA ASP A 140 6.07 -12.53 26.93
C ASP A 140 6.02 -11.24 27.73
N LYS A 141 7.15 -10.55 27.93
CA LYS A 141 7.20 -9.23 28.59
C LYS A 141 6.39 -8.18 27.82
N ILE A 142 6.48 -8.16 26.50
CA ILE A 142 5.74 -7.23 25.64
C ILE A 142 4.24 -7.56 25.64
N LEU A 143 3.88 -8.84 25.58
CA LEU A 143 2.48 -9.26 25.67
C LEU A 143 1.88 -8.93 27.03
N GLN A 144 2.65 -9.07 28.11
CA GLN A 144 2.22 -8.67 29.46
C GLN A 144 2.07 -7.15 29.58
N SER A 145 2.99 -6.34 29.05
CA SER A 145 2.86 -4.88 29.10
C SER A 145 1.61 -4.40 28.37
N LEU A 146 1.32 -4.99 27.21
CA LEU A 146 0.10 -4.70 26.43
C LEU A 146 -1.16 -5.20 27.13
N LYS A 147 -1.11 -6.34 27.83
CA LYS A 147 -2.25 -6.85 28.62
C LYS A 147 -2.55 -5.96 29.83
N ILE A 148 -1.52 -5.40 30.48
CA ILE A 148 -1.65 -4.47 31.60
C ILE A 148 -2.22 -3.12 31.12
N GLU A 149 -1.76 -2.58 29.99
CA GLU A 149 -2.33 -1.36 29.39
C GLU A 149 -3.81 -1.53 29.02
N ARG A 150 -4.20 -2.72 28.51
CA ARG A 150 -5.60 -3.01 28.18
C ARG A 150 -6.47 -3.24 29.42
N GLY A 151 -5.89 -3.71 30.53
CA GLY A 151 -6.57 -3.85 31.83
C GLY A 151 -6.76 -2.51 32.55
N SER A 152 -5.79 -1.58 32.43
CA SER A 152 -5.86 -0.25 33.04
C SER A 152 -6.93 0.66 32.42
N GLN A 153 -7.35 0.43 31.18
CA GLN A 153 -8.44 1.19 30.55
C GLN A 153 -9.85 0.68 30.91
N HIS A 154 -9.97 -0.46 31.61
CA HIS A 154 -11.26 -1.04 32.00
C HIS A 154 -11.63 -0.77 33.47
N GLU A 155 -10.79 -0.04 34.22
CA GLU A 155 -10.99 0.30 35.64
C GLU A 155 -11.15 1.83 35.86
N LYS A 156 -11.50 2.56 34.80
CA LYS A 156 -11.99 3.95 34.85
C LYS A 156 -13.33 4.06 34.12
N GLU A 157 -14.30 3.26 34.54
CA GLU A 157 -15.74 3.56 34.45
C GLU A 157 -16.39 3.24 35.79
#